data_AF-A0A4Q6JH18-F1
#
_entry.id   AF-A0A4Q6JH18-F1
#
_cell.length_a   1.000
_cell.length_b   1.000
_cell.length_c   1.000
_cell.angle_alpha   90.00
_cell.angle_beta   90.00
_cell.angle_gamma   90.00
#
_symmetry.space_group_name_H-M   'P 1'
#
loop_
_entity.id
_entity.type
_entity.pdbx_description
1 polymer ?
#
loop_
_entity_poly.entity_id
_entity_poly.type
_entity_poly.pdbx_seq_one_letter_code
_entity_poly.pdbx_strand_id
1 'polypeptide(L)'
;MTEETRQQRTAMVLNERAHDLLLGHSFAQRQIGFIHTLEIDYGESMEQRTLLEVEVAAEKKRQKSSTAHHKYRAQASKQLHQVIEAAMQKQLEDIDSVIHETIGIQDSVPAILDILAVRSASVGRLEPLVKDLSWLGRELVAFVNLPFYRKQRNKHTSVQVDNPLLALRYIGLDNLKFVVPTFAVRHWMPHSTEPFPLLKRRLRDNSMACAIAAQELAKLNGVNEVHAFTLGMLLDVGKIALVRIYLRIFELVWQRQVTKARDEQKKDLHTALLELKPDPLFLSTLLNKQSMKVTATVIEQMDFRYLPFNAVMQQLTTPLAKNDEYLPLTKVILKARCYAQYLSLNEHQLVENDETERWFTHFDFTKEELNQLAKCNFDRFHIQIN
;
A
#
# COMPACT_ATOMS: atom_id res chain seq x y z
N MET A 1 -4.13 -31.76 11.54
CA MET A 1 -4.41 -30.39 11.05
C MET A 1 -5.57 -30.50 10.08
N THR A 2 -6.72 -29.88 10.36
CA THR A 2 -7.91 -29.92 9.50
C THR A 2 -7.67 -29.09 8.23
N GLU A 3 -8.45 -29.36 7.17
CA GLU A 3 -8.29 -28.67 5.88
C GLU A 3 -8.57 -27.17 5.99
N GLU A 4 -9.54 -26.77 6.80
CA GLU A 4 -9.82 -25.35 7.13
C GLU A 4 -8.61 -24.65 7.76
N THR A 5 -7.91 -25.33 8.69
CA THR A 5 -6.70 -24.77 9.31
C THR A 5 -5.56 -24.61 8.29
N ARG A 6 -5.49 -25.49 7.28
CA ARG A 6 -4.52 -25.36 6.19
C ARG A 6 -4.85 -24.15 5.32
N GLN A 7 -6.10 -24.01 4.90
CA GLN A 7 -6.57 -22.89 4.08
C GLN A 7 -6.32 -21.53 4.77
N GLN A 8 -6.67 -21.41 6.05
CA GLN A 8 -6.41 -20.21 6.85
C GLN A 8 -4.92 -19.88 6.94
N ARG A 9 -4.08 -20.90 7.15
CA ARG A 9 -2.63 -20.71 7.21
C ARG A 9 -2.07 -20.26 5.85
N THR A 10 -2.52 -20.86 4.75
CA THR A 10 -2.14 -20.45 3.40
C THR A 10 -2.53 -18.99 3.14
N ALA A 11 -3.76 -18.59 3.47
CA ALA A 11 -4.22 -17.21 3.31
C ALA A 11 -3.36 -16.21 4.11
N MET A 12 -2.97 -16.56 5.34
CA MET A 12 -2.11 -15.73 6.18
C MET A 12 -0.70 -15.56 5.56
N VAL A 13 -0.09 -16.66 5.10
CA VAL A 13 1.24 -16.64 4.47
C VAL A 13 1.23 -15.84 3.16
N LEU A 14 0.23 -16.02 2.31
CA LEU A 14 0.13 -15.28 1.05
C LEU A 14 -0.09 -13.78 1.28
N ASN A 15 -0.85 -13.42 2.32
CA ASN A 15 -1.00 -12.02 2.72
C ASN A 15 0.33 -11.41 3.21
N GLU A 16 1.15 -12.17 3.93
CA GLU A 16 2.50 -11.75 4.33
C GLU A 16 3.42 -11.58 3.12
N ARG A 17 3.45 -12.55 2.20
CA ARG A 17 4.21 -12.44 0.93
C ARG A 17 3.80 -11.23 0.12
N ALA A 18 2.52 -10.89 0.10
CA ALA A 18 2.02 -9.70 -0.60
C ALA A 18 2.60 -8.40 0.01
N HIS A 19 2.75 -8.33 1.34
CA HIS A 19 3.41 -7.20 1.99
C HIS A 19 4.92 -7.17 1.73
N ASP A 20 5.60 -8.32 1.75
CA ASP A 20 7.03 -8.40 1.41
C ASP A 20 7.29 -7.91 -0.02
N LEU A 21 6.41 -8.29 -0.95
CA LEU A 21 6.49 -7.85 -2.32
C LEU A 21 6.36 -6.33 -2.46
N LEU A 22 5.64 -5.62 -1.59
CA LEU A 22 5.62 -4.15 -1.62
C LEU A 22 7.02 -3.54 -1.43
N LEU A 23 7.90 -4.21 -0.69
CA LEU A 23 9.20 -3.70 -0.27
C LEU A 23 10.34 -4.10 -1.21
N GLY A 24 10.15 -5.16 -1.99
CA GLY A 24 11.11 -5.53 -3.03
C GLY A 24 10.93 -6.97 -3.52
N HIS A 25 11.19 -7.20 -4.82
CA HIS A 25 11.11 -8.55 -5.38
C HIS A 25 12.14 -9.49 -4.76
N SER A 26 13.40 -9.05 -4.69
CA SER A 26 14.49 -9.81 -4.05
C SER A 26 14.25 -10.03 -2.55
N PHE A 27 13.60 -9.07 -1.87
CA PHE A 27 13.23 -9.23 -0.48
C PHE A 27 12.17 -10.32 -0.30
N ALA A 28 11.09 -10.30 -1.08
CA ALA A 28 10.05 -11.33 -1.02
C ALA A 28 10.58 -12.74 -1.36
N GLN A 29 11.43 -12.86 -2.38
CA GLN A 29 12.08 -14.13 -2.73
C GLN A 29 12.97 -14.67 -1.60
N ARG A 30 13.69 -13.80 -0.88
CA ARG A 30 14.47 -14.20 0.31
C ARG A 30 13.59 -14.74 1.42
N GLN A 31 12.45 -14.10 1.71
CA GLN A 31 11.53 -14.55 2.77
C GLN A 31 10.93 -15.93 2.49
N ILE A 32 10.74 -16.29 1.23
CA ILE A 32 10.22 -17.61 0.81
C ILE A 32 11.34 -18.67 0.75
N GLY A 33 12.62 -18.26 0.87
CA GLY A 33 13.77 -19.16 0.78
C GLY A 33 14.29 -19.41 -0.65
N PHE A 34 13.78 -18.71 -1.66
CA PHE A 34 14.27 -18.81 -3.05
C PHE A 34 15.71 -18.31 -3.21
N ILE A 35 16.14 -17.32 -2.40
CA ILE A 35 17.50 -16.77 -2.42
C ILE A 35 18.26 -17.24 -1.18
N HIS A 36 18.46 -18.55 -1.05
CA HIS A 36 19.47 -19.12 -0.15
C HIS A 36 20.72 -19.62 -0.88
N THR A 37 20.79 -19.50 -2.20
CA THR A 37 21.84 -20.12 -3.03
C THR A 37 22.75 -19.14 -3.77
N LEU A 38 22.60 -17.82 -3.62
CA LEU A 38 23.43 -16.82 -4.31
C LEU A 38 24.19 -15.88 -3.37
N GLU A 39 24.58 -16.39 -2.20
CA GLU A 39 25.84 -16.00 -1.54
C GLU A 39 26.77 -17.22 -1.48
N ILE A 40 26.87 -17.96 -2.59
CA ILE A 40 28.07 -18.72 -2.87
C ILE A 40 28.94 -17.77 -3.68
N ASP A 41 29.99 -17.29 -3.03
CA ASP A 41 31.10 -16.61 -3.69
C ASP A 41 31.66 -17.57 -4.76
N TYR A 42 31.21 -17.42 -6.01
CA TYR A 42 31.80 -18.10 -7.18
C TYR A 42 33.13 -17.43 -7.55
N GLY A 43 33.94 -17.06 -6.55
CA GLY A 43 35.36 -16.92 -6.74
C GLY A 43 35.89 -18.31 -7.05
N GLU A 44 36.16 -18.58 -8.32
CA GLU A 44 37.07 -19.66 -8.70
C GLU A 44 38.24 -19.64 -7.72
N SER A 45 38.57 -20.80 -7.14
CA SER A 45 39.73 -20.94 -6.28
C SER A 45 40.98 -20.71 -7.13
N MET A 46 41.34 -19.44 -7.33
CA MET A 46 42.64 -19.07 -7.83
C MET A 46 43.65 -19.62 -6.84
N GLU A 47 44.65 -20.35 -7.33
CA GLU A 47 45.76 -20.82 -6.50
C GLU A 47 46.37 -19.61 -5.78
N GLN A 48 46.02 -19.49 -4.49
CA GLN A 48 46.45 -18.37 -3.69
C GLN A 48 47.95 -18.52 -3.45
N ARG A 49 48.71 -17.53 -3.94
CA ARG A 49 50.10 -17.32 -3.56
C ARG A 49 50.21 -17.43 -2.04
N THR A 50 51.20 -18.17 -1.53
CA THR A 50 51.49 -18.24 -0.09
C THR A 50 51.71 -16.84 0.46
N LEU A 51 50.72 -16.34 1.20
CA LEU A 51 50.74 -15.02 1.84
C LEU A 51 51.83 -14.98 2.91
N LEU A 52 52.58 -13.89 2.96
CA LEU A 52 53.56 -13.66 4.01
C LEU A 52 52.82 -13.49 5.35
N GLU A 53 53.47 -13.81 6.47
CA GLU A 53 52.84 -13.75 7.82
C GLU A 53 52.22 -12.38 8.13
N VAL A 54 52.80 -11.31 7.59
CA VAL A 54 52.33 -9.93 7.73
C VAL A 54 51.01 -9.70 6.98
N GLU A 55 50.81 -10.37 5.84
CA GLU A 55 49.60 -10.30 5.02
C GLU A 55 48.47 -11.12 5.66
N VAL A 56 48.78 -12.32 6.19
CA VAL A 56 47.84 -13.14 6.97
C VAL A 56 47.39 -12.40 8.24
N ALA A 57 48.30 -11.71 8.92
CA ALA A 57 47.97 -10.88 10.08
C ALA A 57 47.12 -9.66 9.71
N ALA A 58 47.40 -9.00 8.58
CA ALA A 58 46.61 -7.90 8.06
C ALA A 58 45.20 -8.34 7.63
N GLU A 59 45.08 -9.52 7.03
CA GLU A 59 43.81 -10.08 6.58
C GLU A 59 42.95 -10.56 7.76
N LYS A 60 43.55 -11.25 8.74
CA LYS A 60 42.87 -11.57 10.01
C LYS A 60 42.45 -10.32 10.77
N LYS A 61 43.26 -9.24 10.74
CA LYS A 61 42.91 -7.95 11.34
C LYS A 61 41.76 -7.26 10.60
N ARG A 62 41.72 -7.32 9.25
CA ARG A 62 40.61 -6.85 8.41
C ARG A 62 39.33 -7.65 8.64
N GLN A 63 39.41 -8.97 8.77
CA GLN A 63 38.27 -9.84 9.10
C GLN A 63 37.73 -9.57 10.51
N LYS A 64 38.62 -9.39 11.50
CA LYS A 64 38.22 -9.01 12.87
C LYS A 64 37.63 -7.61 12.96
N SER A 65 38.19 -6.62 12.24
CA SER A 65 37.62 -5.27 12.19
C SER A 65 36.29 -5.25 11.46
N SER A 66 36.14 -6.03 10.38
CA SER A 66 34.89 -6.22 9.66
C SER A 66 33.80 -6.82 10.56
N THR A 67 34.09 -7.93 11.23
CA THR A 67 33.14 -8.57 12.18
C THR A 67 32.79 -7.68 13.37
N ALA A 68 33.74 -6.90 13.90
CA ALA A 68 33.46 -5.92 14.95
C ALA A 68 32.58 -4.76 14.46
N HIS A 69 32.87 -4.21 13.27
CA HIS A 69 32.07 -3.16 12.64
C HIS A 69 30.64 -3.62 12.34
N HIS A 70 30.47 -4.86 11.84
CA HIS A 70 29.16 -5.45 11.61
C HIS A 70 28.35 -5.62 12.92
N LYS A 71 28.98 -6.10 13.99
CA LYS A 71 28.33 -6.20 15.31
C LYS A 71 27.91 -4.83 15.84
N TYR A 72 28.77 -3.83 15.68
CA TYR A 72 28.50 -2.47 16.12
C TYR A 72 27.37 -1.81 15.33
N ARG A 73 27.35 -1.99 14.00
CA ARG A 73 26.25 -1.55 13.13
C ARG A 73 24.93 -2.25 13.48
N ALA A 74 24.96 -3.55 13.78
CA ALA A 74 23.77 -4.28 14.21
C ALA A 74 23.23 -3.75 15.55
N GLN A 75 24.11 -3.41 16.49
CA GLN A 75 23.72 -2.80 17.76
C GLN A 75 23.11 -1.41 17.56
N ALA A 76 23.74 -0.55 16.76
CA ALA A 76 23.24 0.79 16.43
C ALA A 76 21.88 0.70 15.72
N SER A 77 21.72 -0.23 14.78
CA SER A 77 20.45 -0.52 14.12
C SER A 77 19.37 -0.92 15.12
N LYS A 78 19.66 -1.87 16.03
CA LYS A 78 18.69 -2.33 17.04
C LYS A 78 18.22 -1.19 17.94
N GLN A 79 19.14 -0.34 18.42
CA GLN A 79 18.80 0.81 19.23
C GLN A 79 17.95 1.83 18.46
N LEU A 80 18.28 2.09 17.20
CA LEU A 80 17.52 2.99 16.33
C LEU A 80 16.07 2.48 16.16
N HIS A 81 15.91 1.19 15.85
CA HIS A 81 14.59 0.59 15.63
C HIS A 81 13.71 0.60 16.89
N GLN A 82 14.30 0.41 18.09
CA GLN A 82 13.55 0.53 19.35
C GLN A 82 12.99 1.95 19.55
N VAL A 83 13.78 2.98 19.23
CA VAL A 83 13.32 4.38 19.31
C VAL A 83 12.26 4.68 18.26
N ILE A 84 12.43 4.14 17.05
CA ILE A 84 11.44 4.28 15.97
C ILE A 84 10.12 3.63 16.38
N GLU A 85 10.14 2.39 16.88
CA GLU A 85 8.94 1.67 17.29
C GLU A 85 8.15 2.44 18.36
N ALA A 86 8.83 2.94 19.39
CA ALA A 86 8.20 3.76 20.44
C ALA A 86 7.61 5.07 19.88
N ALA A 87 8.33 5.74 18.97
CA ALA A 87 7.85 6.97 18.33
C ALA A 87 6.66 6.71 17.40
N MET A 88 6.65 5.58 16.70
CA MET A 88 5.54 5.15 15.85
C MET A 88 4.30 4.85 16.67
N GLN A 89 4.44 4.11 17.78
CA GLN A 89 3.31 3.80 18.65
C GLN A 89 2.66 5.09 19.19
N LYS A 90 3.47 6.03 19.68
CA LYS A 90 2.99 7.33 20.13
C LYS A 90 2.27 8.11 19.03
N GLN A 91 2.78 8.07 17.80
CA GLN A 91 2.13 8.75 16.67
C GLN A 91 0.82 8.06 16.26
N LEU A 92 0.73 6.73 16.36
CA LEU A 92 -0.50 5.99 16.05
C LEU A 92 -1.59 6.18 17.12
N GLU A 93 -1.24 6.58 18.34
CA GLU A 93 -2.20 7.00 19.37
C GLU A 93 -2.86 8.36 19.04
N ASP A 94 -2.19 9.22 18.27
CA ASP A 94 -2.69 10.51 17.79
C ASP A 94 -3.17 10.39 16.33
N ILE A 95 -4.36 9.82 16.17
CA ILE A 95 -4.95 9.53 14.85
C ILE A 95 -5.20 10.81 14.04
N ASP A 96 -5.56 11.92 14.69
CA ASP A 96 -5.85 13.19 14.00
C ASP A 96 -4.58 13.74 13.34
N SER A 97 -3.42 13.70 14.02
CA SER A 97 -2.13 14.02 13.41
C SER A 97 -1.79 13.06 12.26
N VAL A 98 -2.12 11.77 12.38
CA VAL A 98 -1.91 10.82 11.29
C VAL A 98 -2.73 11.20 10.05
N ILE A 99 -4.01 11.53 10.21
CA ILE A 99 -4.91 11.85 9.10
C ILE A 99 -4.53 13.18 8.44
N HIS A 100 -4.41 14.25 9.22
CA HIS A 100 -4.24 15.60 8.67
C HIS A 100 -2.78 15.95 8.37
N GLU A 101 -1.83 15.58 9.23
CA GLU A 101 -0.42 15.97 9.06
C GLU A 101 0.37 14.92 8.29
N THR A 102 0.06 13.64 8.46
CA THR A 102 0.86 12.56 7.87
C THR A 102 0.33 12.13 6.51
N ILE A 103 -0.96 11.85 6.40
CA ILE A 103 -1.60 11.47 5.13
C ILE A 103 -2.01 12.73 4.34
N GLY A 104 -2.47 13.78 5.03
CA GLY A 104 -2.95 15.00 4.38
C GLY A 104 -4.36 14.86 3.84
N ILE A 105 -5.24 14.13 4.55
CA ILE A 105 -6.65 14.02 4.20
C ILE A 105 -7.34 15.31 4.64
N GLN A 106 -7.91 16.03 3.68
CA GLN A 106 -8.75 17.20 3.95
C GLN A 106 -10.21 16.77 4.11
N ASP A 107 -10.94 17.41 5.02
CA ASP A 107 -12.34 17.06 5.38
C ASP A 107 -13.32 17.11 4.20
N SER A 108 -13.01 17.95 3.21
CA SER A 108 -13.77 18.03 1.96
C SER A 108 -13.69 16.75 1.13
N VAL A 109 -12.66 15.91 1.28
CA VAL A 109 -12.54 14.66 0.51
C VAL A 109 -13.54 13.61 0.99
N PRO A 110 -13.62 13.25 2.29
CA PRO A 110 -14.70 12.40 2.80
C PRO A 110 -16.10 12.91 2.44
N ALA A 111 -16.34 14.22 2.59
CA ALA A 111 -17.62 14.83 2.25
C ALA A 111 -17.99 14.64 0.77
N ILE A 112 -17.03 14.81 -0.16
CA ILE A 112 -17.27 14.56 -1.59
C ILE A 112 -17.61 13.09 -1.84
N LEU A 113 -16.84 12.16 -1.27
CA LEU A 113 -17.06 10.72 -1.44
C LEU A 113 -18.45 10.31 -0.95
N ASP A 114 -18.87 10.83 0.20
CA ASP A 114 -20.17 10.56 0.80
C ASP A 114 -21.32 11.14 -0.02
N ILE A 115 -21.17 12.35 -0.56
CA ILE A 115 -22.17 12.95 -1.46
C ILE A 115 -22.31 12.12 -2.74
N LEU A 116 -21.20 11.65 -3.32
CA LEU A 116 -21.19 10.83 -4.54
C LEU A 116 -21.86 9.46 -4.35
N ALA A 117 -21.93 8.95 -3.12
CA ALA A 117 -22.59 7.69 -2.79
C ALA A 117 -24.12 7.75 -2.94
N VAL A 118 -24.72 8.95 -2.87
CA VAL A 118 -26.18 9.11 -2.86
C VAL A 118 -26.74 9.32 -4.27
N ARG A 119 -27.91 8.75 -4.55
CA ARG A 119 -28.61 8.92 -5.84
C ARG A 119 -28.97 10.38 -6.16
N SER A 120 -29.21 11.20 -5.12
CA SER A 120 -29.52 12.63 -5.24
C SER A 120 -28.27 13.52 -5.24
N ALA A 121 -27.09 12.98 -5.55
CA ALA A 121 -25.89 13.79 -5.76
C ALA A 121 -26.14 14.83 -6.87
N SER A 122 -25.61 16.03 -6.70
CA SER A 122 -25.67 17.07 -7.73
C SER A 122 -24.32 17.77 -7.84
N VAL A 123 -23.95 18.18 -9.05
CA VAL A 123 -22.67 18.86 -9.29
C VAL A 123 -22.57 20.11 -8.42
N GLY A 124 -23.64 20.88 -8.27
CA GLY A 124 -23.68 22.09 -7.44
C GLY A 124 -23.33 21.87 -5.97
N ARG A 125 -23.58 20.68 -5.40
CA ARG A 125 -23.13 20.34 -4.04
C ARG A 125 -21.64 20.03 -3.96
N LEU A 126 -21.02 19.62 -5.06
CA LEU A 126 -19.58 19.32 -5.14
C LEU A 126 -18.75 20.56 -5.48
N GLU A 127 -19.31 21.53 -6.22
CA GLU A 127 -18.62 22.75 -6.65
C GLU A 127 -17.88 23.49 -5.51
N PRO A 128 -18.48 23.79 -4.34
CA PRO A 128 -17.77 24.46 -3.26
C PRO A 128 -16.61 23.62 -2.70
N LEU A 129 -16.85 22.32 -2.47
CA LEU A 129 -15.84 21.42 -1.91
C LEU A 129 -14.63 21.25 -2.84
N VAL A 130 -14.86 21.18 -4.15
CA VAL A 130 -13.78 21.08 -5.14
C VAL A 130 -13.03 22.39 -5.32
N LYS A 131 -13.71 23.54 -5.14
CA LYS A 131 -13.06 24.86 -5.18
C LYS A 131 -12.05 25.03 -4.05
N ASP A 132 -12.37 24.49 -2.86
CA ASP A 132 -11.48 24.53 -1.70
C ASP A 132 -10.32 23.51 -1.85
N LEU A 133 -10.47 22.50 -2.70
CA LEU A 133 -9.46 21.48 -3.01
C LEU A 133 -8.70 21.78 -4.31
N SER A 134 -7.72 22.69 -4.24
CA SER A 134 -6.91 23.09 -5.40
C SER A 134 -6.20 21.93 -6.11
N TRP A 135 -5.77 20.90 -5.38
CA TRP A 135 -5.14 19.71 -5.97
C TRP A 135 -6.14 18.87 -6.77
N LEU A 136 -7.36 18.69 -6.26
CA LEU A 136 -8.40 17.90 -6.91
C LEU A 136 -8.87 18.61 -8.17
N GLY A 137 -9.07 19.94 -8.10
CA GLY A 137 -9.41 20.74 -9.27
C GLY A 137 -8.38 20.62 -10.40
N ARG A 138 -7.08 20.65 -10.07
CA ARG A 138 -5.99 20.44 -11.04
C ARG A 138 -6.01 19.04 -11.65
N GLU A 139 -6.20 18.00 -10.84
CA GLU A 139 -6.26 16.60 -11.31
C GLU A 139 -7.47 16.38 -12.23
N LEU A 140 -8.65 16.92 -11.88
CA LEU A 140 -9.86 16.85 -12.71
C LEU A 140 -9.64 17.53 -14.07
N VAL A 141 -9.05 18.73 -14.07
CA VAL A 141 -8.69 19.48 -15.28
C VAL A 141 -7.67 18.71 -16.14
N ALA A 142 -6.62 18.18 -15.53
CA ALA A 142 -5.60 17.41 -16.24
C ALA A 142 -6.21 16.15 -16.87
N PHE A 143 -7.07 15.46 -16.13
CA PHE A 143 -7.73 14.25 -16.56
C PHE A 143 -8.60 14.46 -17.80
N VAL A 144 -9.48 15.47 -17.77
CA VAL A 144 -10.36 15.76 -18.91
C VAL A 144 -9.61 16.21 -20.16
N ASN A 145 -8.38 16.71 -19.99
CA ASN A 145 -7.52 17.17 -21.08
C ASN A 145 -6.62 16.07 -21.65
N LEU A 146 -6.62 14.85 -21.10
CA LEU A 146 -5.85 13.74 -21.66
C LEU A 146 -6.26 13.49 -23.12
N PRO A 147 -5.31 13.16 -24.03
CA PRO A 147 -5.60 13.01 -25.45
C PRO A 147 -6.72 12.02 -25.77
N PHE A 148 -6.86 10.97 -24.97
CA PHE A 148 -7.92 9.98 -25.10
C PHE A 148 -9.31 10.60 -24.90
N TYR A 149 -9.51 11.32 -23.80
CA TYR A 149 -10.80 11.95 -23.48
C TYR A 149 -11.11 13.18 -24.33
N ARG A 150 -10.08 13.95 -24.73
CA ARG A 150 -10.28 15.07 -25.65
C ARG A 150 -10.85 14.63 -27.01
N LYS A 151 -10.47 13.43 -27.49
CA LYS A 151 -10.96 12.86 -28.76
C LYS A 151 -12.40 12.32 -28.66
N GLN A 152 -12.88 11.98 -27.47
CA GLN A 152 -14.26 11.53 -27.26
C GLN A 152 -15.26 12.70 -27.35
N ARG A 153 -14.79 13.93 -27.15
CA ARG A 153 -15.61 15.14 -27.26
C ARG A 153 -15.89 15.50 -28.72
N ASN A 154 -17.04 16.11 -28.94
CA ASN A 154 -17.39 16.69 -30.23
C ASN A 154 -16.28 17.63 -30.74
N LYS A 155 -16.01 17.63 -32.05
CA LYS A 155 -14.98 18.47 -32.69
C LYS A 155 -15.09 19.95 -32.27
N HIS A 156 -16.30 20.46 -32.06
CA HIS A 156 -16.57 21.84 -31.64
C HIS A 156 -16.34 22.14 -30.15
N THR A 157 -16.26 21.14 -29.27
CA THR A 157 -16.02 21.26 -27.81
C THR A 157 -14.68 20.66 -27.37
N SER A 158 -13.79 20.40 -28.33
CA SER A 158 -12.46 19.82 -28.11
C SER A 158 -11.41 20.80 -27.55
N VAL A 159 -11.85 22.00 -27.19
CA VAL A 159 -11.03 23.05 -26.55
C VAL A 159 -10.50 22.57 -25.19
N GLN A 160 -9.30 23.04 -24.83
CA GLN A 160 -8.73 22.73 -23.52
C GLN A 160 -9.63 23.27 -22.41
N VAL A 161 -9.87 22.45 -21.38
CA VAL A 161 -10.64 22.87 -20.21
C VAL A 161 -9.68 23.41 -19.17
N ASP A 162 -9.85 24.66 -18.77
CA ASP A 162 -8.98 25.29 -17.76
C ASP A 162 -9.69 25.52 -16.42
N ASN A 163 -11.01 25.28 -16.38
CA ASN A 163 -11.84 25.50 -15.19
C ASN A 163 -12.23 24.17 -14.52
N PRO A 164 -11.88 23.94 -13.23
CA PRO A 164 -12.28 22.77 -12.47
C PRO A 164 -13.78 22.48 -12.45
N LEU A 165 -14.63 23.52 -12.39
CA LEU A 165 -16.09 23.36 -12.37
C LEU A 165 -16.61 22.85 -13.72
N LEU A 166 -16.01 23.32 -14.81
CA LEU A 166 -16.32 22.83 -16.14
C LEU A 166 -15.83 21.38 -16.31
N ALA A 167 -14.67 21.04 -15.74
CA ALA A 167 -14.17 19.67 -15.71
C ALA A 167 -15.12 18.71 -14.98
N LEU A 168 -15.66 19.11 -13.82
CA LEU A 168 -16.67 18.33 -13.09
C LEU A 168 -17.89 18.00 -13.95
N ARG A 169 -18.42 19.00 -14.66
CA ARG A 169 -19.60 18.85 -15.52
C ARG A 169 -19.33 17.93 -16.69
N TYR A 170 -18.15 18.03 -17.31
CA TYR A 170 -17.77 17.13 -18.39
C TYR A 170 -17.62 15.68 -17.92
N ILE A 171 -16.96 15.45 -16.78
CA ILE A 171 -16.78 14.09 -16.26
C ILE A 171 -18.15 13.48 -15.95
N GLY A 172 -19.05 14.24 -15.32
CA GLY A 172 -20.37 13.78 -14.92
C GLY A 172 -20.35 12.99 -13.60
N LEU A 173 -21.48 13.01 -12.89
CA LEU A 173 -21.57 12.45 -11.54
C LEU A 173 -21.29 10.95 -11.47
N ASP A 174 -21.74 10.18 -12.46
CA ASP A 174 -21.55 8.73 -12.46
C ASP A 174 -20.09 8.33 -12.58
N ASN A 175 -19.31 9.07 -13.36
CA ASN A 175 -17.88 8.87 -13.48
C ASN A 175 -17.11 9.41 -12.26
N LEU A 176 -17.56 10.53 -11.68
CA LEU A 176 -16.92 11.11 -10.49
C LEU A 176 -16.91 10.16 -9.30
N LYS A 177 -17.92 9.27 -9.19
CA LYS A 177 -17.99 8.20 -8.18
C LYS A 177 -16.77 7.27 -8.18
N PHE A 178 -16.07 7.15 -9.31
CA PHE A 178 -14.89 6.30 -9.44
C PHE A 178 -13.59 7.11 -9.57
N VAL A 179 -13.66 8.27 -10.24
CA VAL A 179 -12.51 9.16 -10.44
C VAL A 179 -12.03 9.79 -9.14
N VAL A 180 -12.95 10.28 -8.29
CA VAL A 180 -12.57 10.97 -7.05
C VAL A 180 -11.86 10.03 -6.06
N PRO A 181 -12.36 8.81 -5.73
CA PRO A 181 -11.63 7.86 -4.90
C PRO A 181 -10.23 7.56 -5.45
N THR A 182 -10.10 7.42 -6.76
CA THR A 182 -8.83 7.17 -7.45
C THR A 182 -7.83 8.32 -7.22
N PHE A 183 -8.28 9.56 -7.40
CA PHE A 183 -7.43 10.73 -7.23
C PHE A 183 -7.08 10.99 -5.77
N ALA A 184 -8.01 10.76 -4.85
CA ALA A 184 -7.78 10.85 -3.41
C ALA A 184 -6.64 9.92 -2.98
N VAL A 185 -6.74 8.63 -3.28
CA VAL A 185 -5.70 7.66 -2.92
C VAL A 185 -4.36 8.00 -3.56
N ARG A 186 -4.35 8.39 -4.84
CA ARG A 186 -3.13 8.83 -5.52
C ARG A 186 -2.50 10.06 -4.85
N HIS A 187 -3.31 11.00 -4.39
CA HIS A 187 -2.85 12.21 -3.69
C HIS A 187 -2.23 11.88 -2.33
N TRP A 188 -2.78 10.90 -1.62
CA TRP A 188 -2.30 10.49 -0.29
C TRP A 188 -1.02 9.67 -0.32
N MET A 189 -0.65 9.10 -1.47
CA MET A 189 0.58 8.32 -1.62
C MET A 189 1.82 9.15 -1.25
N PRO A 190 2.84 8.53 -0.60
CA PRO A 190 4.10 9.20 -0.30
C PRO A 190 4.75 9.85 -1.54
N HIS A 191 5.40 11.01 -1.35
CA HIS A 191 6.16 11.66 -2.41
C HIS A 191 7.39 10.86 -2.81
N SER A 192 8.17 10.40 -1.83
CA SER A 192 9.30 9.47 -1.98
C SER A 192 9.09 8.22 -1.14
N THR A 193 9.51 7.08 -1.66
CA THR A 193 9.50 5.80 -0.96
C THR A 193 10.88 5.18 -0.87
N GLU A 194 11.96 5.96 -1.08
CA GLU A 194 13.32 5.47 -0.94
C GLU A 194 13.56 4.88 0.47
N PRO A 195 14.21 3.72 0.61
CA PRO A 195 14.94 2.91 -0.39
C PRO A 195 14.09 1.89 -1.18
N PHE A 196 12.75 1.98 -1.12
CA PHE A 196 11.81 1.08 -1.77
C PHE A 196 11.22 1.71 -3.05
N PRO A 197 11.91 1.70 -4.21
CA PRO A 197 11.55 2.49 -5.39
C PRO A 197 10.20 2.11 -6.01
N LEU A 198 9.82 0.83 -5.94
CA LEU A 198 8.58 0.32 -6.55
C LEU A 198 7.38 0.37 -5.59
N LEU A 199 7.58 0.69 -4.31
CA LEU A 199 6.55 0.60 -3.27
C LEU A 199 5.33 1.46 -3.62
N LYS A 200 5.55 2.72 -4.01
CA LYS A 200 4.46 3.64 -4.41
C LYS A 200 3.64 3.09 -5.57
N ARG A 201 4.31 2.55 -6.59
CA ARG A 201 3.66 1.95 -7.76
C ARG A 201 2.84 0.73 -7.34
N ARG A 202 3.43 -0.19 -6.58
CA ARG A 202 2.77 -1.42 -6.12
C ARG A 202 1.56 -1.14 -5.23
N LEU A 203 1.65 -0.18 -4.30
CA LEU A 203 0.50 0.24 -3.50
C LEU A 203 -0.63 0.76 -4.39
N ARG A 204 -0.33 1.67 -5.32
CA ARG A 204 -1.33 2.23 -6.23
C ARG A 204 -1.97 1.15 -7.10
N ASP A 205 -1.16 0.28 -7.69
CA ASP A 205 -1.62 -0.75 -8.61
C ASP A 205 -2.46 -1.79 -7.83
N ASN A 206 -2.09 -2.13 -6.59
CA ASN A 206 -2.89 -2.99 -5.70
C ASN A 206 -4.24 -2.37 -5.31
N SER A 207 -4.27 -1.08 -4.92
CA SER A 207 -5.53 -0.39 -4.57
C SER A 207 -6.48 -0.33 -5.76
N MET A 208 -5.95 -0.04 -6.96
CA MET A 208 -6.73 -0.03 -8.20
C MET A 208 -7.27 -1.43 -8.53
N ALA A 209 -6.41 -2.47 -8.48
CA ALA A 209 -6.83 -3.84 -8.74
C ALA A 209 -7.92 -4.29 -7.77
N CYS A 210 -7.79 -3.95 -6.49
CA CYS A 210 -8.78 -4.24 -5.46
C CYS A 210 -10.11 -3.51 -5.72
N ALA A 211 -10.07 -2.24 -6.11
CA ALA A 211 -11.28 -1.47 -6.41
C ALA A 211 -12.04 -2.02 -7.63
N ILE A 212 -11.32 -2.36 -8.70
CA ILE A 212 -11.90 -2.95 -9.91
C ILE A 212 -12.47 -4.33 -9.60
N ALA A 213 -11.74 -5.18 -8.89
CA ALA A 213 -12.23 -6.50 -8.48
C ALA A 213 -13.48 -6.38 -7.60
N ALA A 214 -13.49 -5.44 -6.64
CA ALA A 214 -14.63 -5.21 -5.77
C ALA A 214 -15.86 -4.73 -6.54
N GLN A 215 -15.68 -3.86 -7.52
CA GLN A 215 -16.78 -3.39 -8.38
C GLN A 215 -17.39 -4.53 -9.19
N GLU A 216 -16.57 -5.35 -9.85
CA GLU A 216 -17.03 -6.44 -10.70
C GLU A 216 -17.70 -7.56 -9.90
N LEU A 217 -17.15 -7.89 -8.73
CA LEU A 217 -17.78 -8.81 -7.79
C LEU A 217 -19.09 -8.26 -7.22
N ALA A 218 -19.17 -6.96 -6.96
CA ALA A 218 -20.39 -6.32 -6.47
C ALA A 218 -21.52 -6.41 -7.51
N LYS A 219 -21.22 -6.18 -8.81
CA LYS A 219 -22.17 -6.36 -9.92
C LYS A 219 -22.78 -7.76 -9.92
N LEU A 220 -21.93 -8.79 -9.83
CA LEU A 220 -22.38 -10.18 -9.86
C LEU A 220 -23.20 -10.56 -8.62
N ASN A 221 -22.83 -10.03 -7.46
CA ASN A 221 -23.46 -10.38 -6.18
C ASN A 221 -24.59 -9.44 -5.75
N GLY A 222 -25.03 -8.51 -6.61
CA GLY A 222 -26.11 -7.57 -6.31
C GLY A 222 -25.77 -6.56 -5.18
N VAL A 223 -24.49 -6.28 -4.96
CA VAL A 223 -24.00 -5.31 -3.97
C VAL A 223 -23.77 -3.97 -4.66
N ASN A 224 -23.86 -2.86 -3.92
CA ASN A 224 -23.63 -1.53 -4.48
C ASN A 224 -22.18 -1.37 -4.99
N GLU A 225 -22.05 -1.23 -6.31
CA GLU A 225 -20.78 -1.08 -7.03
C GLU A 225 -19.93 0.08 -6.56
N VAL A 226 -20.55 1.23 -6.29
CA VAL A 226 -19.88 2.47 -5.90
C VAL A 226 -19.30 2.32 -4.50
N HIS A 227 -20.04 1.67 -3.60
CA HIS A 227 -19.57 1.38 -2.25
C HIS A 227 -18.39 0.40 -2.30
N ALA A 228 -18.49 -0.66 -3.11
CA ALA A 228 -17.44 -1.66 -3.26
C ALA A 228 -16.17 -1.08 -3.88
N PHE A 229 -16.28 -0.31 -4.96
CA PHE A 229 -15.14 0.35 -5.58
C PHE A 229 -14.47 1.34 -4.64
N THR A 230 -15.25 2.21 -3.99
CA THR A 230 -14.72 3.24 -3.09
C THR A 230 -14.01 2.60 -1.90
N LEU A 231 -14.62 1.60 -1.26
CA LEU A 231 -13.95 0.90 -0.16
C LEU A 231 -12.71 0.15 -0.64
N GLY A 232 -12.77 -0.52 -1.79
CA GLY A 232 -11.61 -1.19 -2.40
C GLY A 232 -10.42 -0.26 -2.63
N MET A 233 -10.67 0.99 -3.06
CA MET A 233 -9.64 2.02 -3.16
C MET A 233 -9.07 2.41 -1.78
N LEU A 234 -9.92 2.53 -0.75
CA LEU A 234 -9.54 2.99 0.58
C LEU A 234 -8.84 1.92 1.45
N LEU A 235 -8.91 0.63 1.09
CA LEU A 235 -8.36 -0.46 1.91
C LEU A 235 -6.86 -0.31 2.23
N ASP A 236 -6.08 0.28 1.33
CA ASP A 236 -4.64 0.46 1.51
C ASP A 236 -4.26 1.78 2.22
N VAL A 237 -5.23 2.61 2.64
CA VAL A 237 -4.93 3.90 3.29
C VAL A 237 -4.09 3.73 4.57
N GLY A 238 -4.32 2.66 5.33
CA GLY A 238 -3.50 2.32 6.50
C GLY A 238 -2.07 1.93 6.14
N LYS A 239 -1.84 1.26 5.00
CA LYS A 239 -0.48 0.98 4.50
C LYS A 239 0.22 2.27 4.11
N ILE A 240 -0.48 3.17 3.41
CA ILE A 240 0.03 4.49 3.05
C ILE A 240 0.44 5.27 4.30
N ALA A 241 -0.42 5.29 5.32
CA ALA A 241 -0.16 5.94 6.60
C ALA A 241 1.09 5.37 7.27
N LEU A 242 1.15 4.06 7.46
CA LEU A 242 2.27 3.38 8.13
C LEU A 242 3.60 3.60 7.40
N VAL A 243 3.62 3.53 6.07
CA VAL A 243 4.83 3.81 5.28
C VAL A 243 5.28 5.26 5.47
N ARG A 244 4.36 6.23 5.41
CA ARG A 244 4.71 7.65 5.60
C ARG A 244 5.22 7.95 6.99
N ILE A 245 4.54 7.42 8.03
CA ILE A 245 4.98 7.53 9.42
C ILE A 245 6.37 6.93 9.59
N TYR A 246 6.57 5.70 9.12
CA TYR A 246 7.84 4.99 9.28
C TYR A 246 9.00 5.73 8.61
N LEU A 247 8.87 6.10 7.33
CA LEU A 247 9.94 6.78 6.61
C LEU A 247 10.25 8.16 7.22
N ARG A 248 9.22 8.91 7.63
CA ARG A 248 9.42 10.21 8.30
C ARG A 248 10.09 10.06 9.66
N ILE A 249 9.63 9.13 10.50
CA ILE A 249 10.21 8.90 11.83
C ILE A 249 11.63 8.36 11.71
N PHE A 250 11.88 7.43 10.78
CA PHE A 250 13.22 6.93 10.51
C PHE A 250 14.16 8.10 10.18
N GLU A 251 13.80 8.96 9.22
CA GLU A 251 14.62 10.10 8.84
C GLU A 251 14.90 11.04 10.01
N LEU A 252 13.87 11.40 10.79
CA LEU A 252 14.01 12.29 11.95
C LEU A 252 14.90 11.69 13.04
N VAL A 253 14.72 10.41 13.37
CA VAL A 253 15.51 9.74 14.42
C VAL A 253 16.94 9.54 13.92
N TRP A 254 17.12 9.13 12.66
CA TRP A 254 18.41 8.94 12.02
C TRP A 254 19.22 10.25 12.03
N GLN A 255 18.65 11.35 11.53
CA GLN A 255 19.29 12.67 11.54
C GLN A 255 19.72 13.07 12.95
N ARG A 256 18.83 12.95 13.94
CA ARG A 256 19.15 13.27 15.34
C ARG A 256 20.31 12.44 15.89
N GLN A 257 20.34 11.14 15.61
CA GLN A 257 21.40 10.25 16.09
C GLN A 257 22.74 10.53 15.39
N VAL A 258 22.72 10.81 14.09
CA VAL A 258 23.91 11.20 13.33
C VAL A 258 24.50 12.51 13.88
N THR A 259 23.65 13.52 14.13
CA THR A 259 24.09 14.80 14.73
C THR A 259 24.70 14.58 16.11
N LYS A 260 24.04 13.84 17.00
CA LYS A 260 24.58 13.52 18.33
C LYS A 260 25.91 12.78 18.26
N ALA A 261 26.03 11.78 17.39
CA ALA A 261 27.28 11.02 17.23
C ALA A 261 28.43 11.91 16.74
N ARG A 262 28.13 12.88 15.87
CA ARG A 262 29.10 13.88 15.42
C ARG A 262 29.54 14.80 16.56
N ASP A 263 28.58 15.36 17.30
CA ASP A 263 28.83 16.33 18.38
C ASP A 263 29.61 15.68 19.54
N GLU A 264 29.30 14.43 19.87
CA GLU A 264 29.99 13.62 20.88
C GLU A 264 31.31 13.02 20.37
N GLN A 265 31.75 13.35 19.15
CA GLN A 265 32.97 12.87 18.49
C GLN A 265 33.09 11.33 18.39
N LYS A 266 31.96 10.61 18.36
CA LYS A 266 31.90 9.15 18.23
C LYS A 266 32.00 8.73 16.76
N LYS A 267 33.22 8.76 16.20
CA LYS A 267 33.51 8.48 14.78
C LYS A 267 32.94 7.16 14.28
N ASP A 268 33.15 6.07 15.03
CA ASP A 268 32.67 4.74 14.61
C ASP A 268 31.14 4.65 14.59
N LEU A 269 30.46 5.32 15.52
CA LEU A 269 29.00 5.40 15.54
C LEU A 269 28.47 6.21 14.38
N HIS A 270 29.09 7.36 14.12
CA HIS A 270 28.72 8.22 13.00
C HIS A 270 28.85 7.46 11.66
N THR A 271 29.96 6.77 11.42
CA THR A 271 30.16 5.95 10.22
C THR A 271 29.12 4.83 10.11
N ALA A 272 28.88 4.10 11.20
CA ALA A 272 27.89 3.02 11.20
C ALA A 272 26.46 3.52 10.93
N LEU A 273 26.09 4.70 11.46
CA LEU A 273 24.77 5.31 11.25
C LEU A 273 24.58 5.77 9.79
N LEU A 274 25.62 6.29 9.12
CA LEU A 274 25.53 6.71 7.72
C LEU A 274 25.23 5.55 6.76
N GLU A 275 25.58 4.31 7.13
CA GLU A 275 25.27 3.12 6.34
C GLU A 275 23.88 2.52 6.62
N LEU A 276 23.16 3.03 7.63
CA LEU A 276 21.84 2.52 7.97
C LEU A 276 20.80 2.99 6.93
N LYS A 277 19.89 2.09 6.62
CA LYS A 277 18.74 2.32 5.75
C LYS A 277 17.49 1.81 6.45
N PRO A 278 16.29 2.29 6.06
CA PRO A 278 15.04 1.70 6.51
C PRO A 278 15.03 0.18 6.30
N ASP A 279 14.77 -0.57 7.38
CA ASP A 279 14.69 -2.03 7.34
C ASP A 279 13.36 -2.50 6.70
N PRO A 280 13.41 -3.27 5.60
CA PRO A 280 12.21 -3.86 5.00
C PRO A 280 11.51 -4.88 5.92
N LEU A 281 12.25 -5.65 6.74
CA LEU A 281 11.63 -6.67 7.58
C LEU A 281 10.76 -6.04 8.67
N PHE A 282 11.27 -4.98 9.29
CA PHE A 282 10.51 -4.16 10.24
C PHE A 282 9.23 -3.62 9.62
N LEU A 283 9.34 -2.99 8.44
CA LEU A 283 8.18 -2.40 7.75
C LEU A 283 7.16 -3.47 7.31
N SER A 284 7.60 -4.63 6.81
CA SER A 284 6.68 -5.72 6.45
C SER A 284 5.92 -6.24 7.66
N THR A 285 6.63 -6.46 8.77
CA THR A 285 6.03 -6.89 10.04
C THR A 285 4.99 -5.88 10.53
N LEU A 286 5.31 -4.59 10.45
CA LEU A 286 4.42 -3.51 10.81
C LEU A 286 3.16 -3.49 9.93
N LEU A 287 3.31 -3.59 8.61
CA LEU A 287 2.21 -3.62 7.66
C LEU A 287 1.30 -4.84 7.92
N ASN A 288 1.87 -6.01 8.14
CA ASN A 288 1.13 -7.23 8.48
C ASN A 288 0.27 -7.08 9.74
N LYS A 289 0.84 -6.49 10.80
CA LYS A 289 0.18 -6.41 12.11
C LYS A 289 -0.84 -5.27 12.24
N GLN A 290 -0.57 -4.12 11.60
CA GLN A 290 -1.29 -2.88 11.90
C GLN A 290 -2.07 -2.30 10.71
N SER A 291 -1.76 -2.66 9.46
CA SER A 291 -2.33 -1.95 8.28
C SER A 291 -3.85 -1.90 8.28
N MET A 292 -4.52 -3.03 8.48
CA MET A 292 -6.00 -3.10 8.48
C MET A 292 -6.63 -2.35 9.65
N LYS A 293 -6.00 -2.35 10.82
CA LYS A 293 -6.47 -1.61 11.99
C LYS A 293 -6.38 -0.11 11.73
N VAL A 294 -5.24 0.36 11.25
CA VAL A 294 -5.05 1.77 10.88
C VAL A 294 -6.02 2.18 9.77
N THR A 295 -6.23 1.33 8.74
CA THR A 295 -7.27 1.58 7.72
C THR A 295 -8.65 1.76 8.35
N ALA A 296 -9.06 0.89 9.28
CA ALA A 296 -10.36 0.98 9.93
C ALA A 296 -10.51 2.28 10.73
N THR A 297 -9.49 2.63 11.50
CA THR A 297 -9.45 3.85 12.30
C THR A 297 -9.48 5.12 11.45
N VAL A 298 -8.76 5.14 10.33
CA VAL A 298 -8.79 6.27 9.39
C VAL A 298 -10.18 6.41 8.76
N ILE A 299 -10.81 5.30 8.34
CA ILE A 299 -12.15 5.31 7.75
C ILE A 299 -13.21 5.73 8.77
N GLU A 300 -13.08 5.33 10.02
CA GLU A 300 -13.98 5.73 11.11
C GLU A 300 -13.97 7.26 11.30
N GLN A 301 -12.78 7.86 11.29
CA GLN A 301 -12.61 9.32 11.39
C GLN A 301 -13.07 10.10 10.15
N MET A 302 -13.23 9.45 8.99
CA MET A 302 -13.83 10.09 7.82
C MET A 302 -15.33 10.37 8.01
N ASP A 303 -15.95 9.80 9.05
CA ASP A 303 -17.35 10.01 9.46
C ASP A 303 -18.37 9.98 8.30
N PHE A 304 -18.29 8.92 7.49
CA PHE A 304 -19.19 8.73 6.37
C PHE A 304 -20.65 8.53 6.82
N ARG A 305 -21.58 9.31 6.27
CA ARG A 305 -23.00 9.22 6.62
C ARG A 305 -23.76 8.22 5.76
N TYR A 306 -23.42 8.08 4.49
CA TYR A 306 -24.13 7.23 3.52
C TYR A 306 -23.34 5.98 3.12
N LEU A 307 -22.02 5.99 3.29
CA LEU A 307 -21.17 4.83 3.02
C LEU A 307 -21.07 3.92 4.27
N PRO A 308 -21.51 2.64 4.20
CA PRO A 308 -21.61 1.76 5.36
C PRO A 308 -20.25 1.11 5.73
N PHE A 309 -19.17 1.89 5.71
CA PHE A 309 -17.82 1.35 5.80
C PHE A 309 -17.42 0.94 7.22
N ASN A 310 -17.89 1.64 8.25
CA ASN A 310 -17.50 1.33 9.64
C ASN A 310 -17.88 -0.10 10.04
N ALA A 311 -19.10 -0.54 9.70
CA ALA A 311 -19.54 -1.91 9.97
C ALA A 311 -18.72 -2.96 9.19
N VAL A 312 -18.38 -2.68 7.94
CA VAL A 312 -17.53 -3.56 7.13
C VAL A 312 -16.12 -3.64 7.71
N MET A 313 -15.52 -2.50 8.08
CA MET A 313 -14.18 -2.43 8.65
C MET A 313 -14.09 -3.11 10.02
N GLN A 314 -15.14 -3.07 10.82
CA GLN A 314 -15.22 -3.81 12.08
C GLN A 314 -15.13 -5.33 11.83
N GLN A 315 -15.87 -5.86 10.85
CA GLN A 315 -15.80 -7.28 10.46
C GLN A 315 -14.46 -7.68 9.83
N LEU A 316 -13.73 -6.75 9.20
CA LEU A 316 -12.41 -7.01 8.61
C LEU A 316 -11.27 -7.02 9.63
N THR A 317 -11.46 -6.38 10.78
CA THR A 317 -10.42 -6.22 11.82
C THR A 317 -10.64 -7.13 13.03
N THR A 318 -11.88 -7.54 13.27
CA THR A 318 -12.27 -8.38 14.41
C THR A 318 -12.76 -9.74 13.90
N PRO A 319 -12.29 -10.86 14.48
CA PRO A 319 -12.84 -12.17 14.16
C PRO A 319 -14.35 -12.19 14.41
N LEU A 320 -15.12 -12.69 13.44
CA LEU A 320 -16.54 -12.93 13.63
C LEU A 320 -16.78 -13.97 14.72
N ALA A 321 -17.88 -13.82 15.46
CA ALA A 321 -18.36 -14.88 16.33
C ALA A 321 -18.81 -16.09 15.48
N LYS A 322 -18.87 -17.27 16.10
CA LYS A 322 -19.10 -18.56 15.42
C LYS A 322 -20.41 -18.65 14.62
N ASN A 323 -21.36 -17.75 14.85
CA ASN A 323 -22.67 -17.73 14.19
C ASN A 323 -22.96 -16.42 13.44
N ASP A 324 -22.01 -15.49 13.38
CA ASP A 324 -22.21 -14.23 12.67
C ASP A 324 -21.84 -14.41 11.20
N GLU A 325 -22.64 -13.81 10.31
CA GLU A 325 -22.32 -13.76 8.89
C GLU A 325 -21.67 -12.43 8.50
N TYR A 326 -20.72 -12.53 7.58
CA TYR A 326 -20.19 -11.35 6.91
C TYR A 326 -21.28 -10.61 6.16
N LEU A 327 -21.28 -9.27 6.26
CA LEU A 327 -22.10 -8.42 5.40
C LEU A 327 -21.78 -8.70 3.93
N PRO A 328 -22.75 -8.55 3.00
CA PRO A 328 -22.51 -8.80 1.57
C PRO A 328 -21.31 -8.01 1.03
N LEU A 329 -21.18 -6.74 1.43
CA LEU A 329 -20.05 -5.90 1.06
C LEU A 329 -18.72 -6.42 1.64
N THR A 330 -18.71 -6.95 2.86
CA THR A 330 -17.51 -7.54 3.46
C THR A 330 -17.03 -8.77 2.68
N LYS A 331 -17.97 -9.66 2.28
CA LYS A 331 -17.65 -10.84 1.43
C LYS A 331 -17.01 -10.41 0.11
N VAL A 332 -17.61 -9.42 -0.56
CA VAL A 332 -17.07 -8.85 -1.81
C VAL A 332 -15.66 -8.28 -1.60
N ILE A 333 -15.44 -7.54 -0.52
CA ILE A 333 -14.15 -6.89 -0.24
C ILE A 333 -13.05 -7.90 0.09
N LEU A 334 -13.35 -8.95 0.87
CA LEU A 334 -12.40 -10.03 1.16
C LEU A 334 -11.94 -10.73 -0.12
N LYS A 335 -12.89 -11.09 -0.99
CA LYS A 335 -12.60 -11.67 -2.31
C LYS A 335 -11.79 -10.71 -3.18
N ALA A 336 -12.22 -9.45 -3.31
CA ALA A 336 -11.52 -8.46 -4.13
C ALA A 336 -10.06 -8.25 -3.70
N ARG A 337 -9.81 -8.16 -2.40
CA ARG A 337 -8.47 -8.04 -1.84
C ARG A 337 -7.63 -9.29 -2.12
N CYS A 338 -8.19 -10.49 -1.91
CA CYS A 338 -7.53 -11.75 -2.21
C CYS A 338 -7.11 -11.80 -3.69
N TYR A 339 -8.02 -11.44 -4.61
CA TYR A 339 -7.74 -11.49 -6.03
C TYR A 339 -6.68 -10.45 -6.46
N ALA A 340 -6.74 -9.23 -5.91
CA ALA A 340 -5.74 -8.19 -6.17
C ALA A 340 -4.33 -8.62 -5.73
N GLN A 341 -4.21 -9.24 -4.54
CA GLN A 341 -2.95 -9.77 -4.06
C GLN A 341 -2.47 -10.95 -4.92
N TYR A 342 -3.38 -11.85 -5.31
CA TYR A 342 -3.08 -12.94 -6.24
C TYR A 342 -2.49 -12.42 -7.56
N LEU A 343 -3.09 -11.41 -8.19
CA LEU A 343 -2.58 -10.85 -9.45
C LEU A 343 -1.11 -10.43 -9.32
N SER A 344 -0.78 -9.70 -8.26
CA SER A 344 0.59 -9.23 -8.02
C SER A 344 1.57 -10.35 -7.69
N LEU A 345 1.16 -11.32 -6.85
CA LEU A 345 2.00 -12.47 -6.51
C LEU A 345 2.23 -13.38 -7.73
N ASN A 346 1.20 -13.60 -8.54
CA ASN A 346 1.26 -14.44 -9.72
C ASN A 346 2.13 -13.82 -10.83
N GLU A 347 2.02 -12.50 -11.07
CA GLU A 347 2.90 -11.77 -11.98
C GLU A 347 4.39 -11.95 -11.63
N HIS A 348 4.68 -12.04 -10.32
CA HIS A 348 6.04 -12.21 -9.79
C HIS A 348 6.41 -13.66 -9.45
N GLN A 349 5.59 -14.65 -9.81
CA GLN A 349 5.84 -16.08 -9.55
C GLN A 349 6.07 -16.40 -8.06
N LEU A 350 5.35 -15.73 -7.16
CA LEU A 350 5.45 -15.88 -5.69
C LEU A 350 4.32 -16.69 -5.07
N VAL A 351 3.52 -17.36 -5.90
CA VAL A 351 2.40 -18.21 -5.49
C VAL A 351 2.33 -19.43 -6.40
N GLU A 352 2.04 -20.59 -5.82
CA GLU A 352 1.85 -21.85 -6.56
C GLU A 352 0.36 -22.12 -6.85
N ASN A 353 0.09 -23.02 -7.80
CA ASN A 353 -1.28 -23.33 -8.22
C ASN A 353 -2.11 -23.97 -7.10
N ASP A 354 -1.52 -24.84 -6.28
CA ASP A 354 -2.20 -25.49 -5.15
C ASP A 354 -2.47 -24.49 -4.00
N GLU A 355 -1.54 -23.57 -3.75
CA GLU A 355 -1.74 -22.45 -2.83
C GLU A 355 -2.89 -21.56 -3.29
N THR A 356 -2.95 -21.25 -4.59
CA THR A 356 -4.02 -20.44 -5.20
C THR A 356 -5.39 -21.12 -5.06
N GLU A 357 -5.50 -22.42 -5.34
CA GLU A 357 -6.75 -23.17 -5.21
C GLU A 357 -7.25 -23.16 -3.76
N ARG A 358 -6.37 -23.42 -2.78
CA ARG A 358 -6.71 -23.35 -1.36
C ARG A 358 -7.13 -21.94 -0.95
N TRP A 359 -6.46 -20.91 -1.47
CA TRP A 359 -6.74 -19.52 -1.13
C TRP A 359 -8.10 -19.06 -1.67
N PHE A 360 -8.44 -19.42 -2.91
CA PHE A 360 -9.75 -19.13 -3.49
C PHE A 360 -10.87 -19.94 -2.84
N THR A 361 -10.59 -21.19 -2.43
CA THR A 361 -11.54 -21.99 -1.65
C THR A 361 -11.79 -21.36 -0.29
N HIS A 362 -10.76 -20.83 0.38
CA HIS A 362 -10.90 -20.17 1.68
C HIS A 362 -11.87 -18.98 1.68
N PHE A 363 -11.93 -18.25 0.56
CA PHE A 363 -12.81 -17.09 0.38
C PHE A 363 -14.10 -17.40 -0.40
N ASP A 364 -14.42 -18.68 -0.61
CA ASP A 364 -15.64 -19.13 -1.29
C ASP A 364 -15.85 -18.50 -2.68
N PHE A 365 -14.79 -18.42 -3.48
CA PHE A 365 -14.90 -17.96 -4.87
C PHE A 365 -15.72 -18.93 -5.72
N THR A 366 -16.68 -18.38 -6.48
CA THR A 366 -17.38 -19.16 -7.50
C THR A 366 -16.60 -19.17 -8.82
N LYS A 367 -16.84 -20.18 -9.66
CA LYS A 367 -16.25 -20.24 -11.00
C LYS A 367 -16.65 -19.04 -11.87
N GLU A 368 -17.88 -18.55 -11.69
CA GLU A 368 -18.38 -17.38 -12.42
C GLU A 368 -17.63 -16.11 -12.03
N GLU A 369 -17.42 -15.88 -10.73
CA GLU A 369 -16.63 -14.75 -10.23
C GLU A 369 -15.19 -14.77 -10.78
N LEU A 370 -14.51 -15.92 -10.71
CA LEU A 370 -13.14 -16.05 -11.23
C LEU A 370 -13.06 -15.83 -12.74
N ASN A 371 -14.04 -16.37 -13.50
CA ASN A 371 -14.11 -16.19 -14.95
C ASN A 371 -14.38 -14.73 -15.34
N GLN A 372 -15.17 -14.00 -14.56
CA GLN A 372 -15.41 -12.57 -14.79
C GLN A 372 -14.14 -11.77 -14.49
N LEU A 373 -13.54 -11.98 -13.32
CA LEU A 373 -12.32 -11.27 -12.91
C LEU A 373 -11.16 -11.49 -13.89
N ALA A 374 -11.00 -12.70 -14.43
CA ALA A 374 -9.95 -13.00 -15.41
C ALA A 374 -10.09 -12.23 -16.74
N LYS A 375 -11.28 -11.69 -17.06
CA LYS A 375 -11.53 -10.88 -18.27
C LYS A 375 -11.28 -9.39 -18.04
N CYS A 376 -11.16 -8.96 -16.80
CA CYS A 376 -11.05 -7.56 -16.44
C CYS A 376 -9.64 -7.01 -16.71
N ASN A 377 -9.56 -5.71 -17.01
CA ASN A 377 -8.29 -4.99 -17.08
C ASN A 377 -8.06 -4.26 -15.76
N PHE A 378 -7.05 -4.69 -15.00
CA PHE A 378 -6.73 -4.11 -13.68
C PHE A 378 -5.73 -2.94 -13.74
N ASP A 379 -5.08 -2.73 -14.89
CA ASP A 379 -4.07 -1.68 -15.06
C ASP A 379 -4.68 -0.31 -15.39
N ARG A 380 -5.85 -0.30 -16.02
CA ARG A 380 -6.47 0.93 -16.53
C ARG A 380 -7.98 0.94 -16.33
N PHE A 381 -8.43 1.75 -15.38
CA PHE A 381 -9.83 2.13 -15.26
C PHE A 381 -10.19 3.18 -16.33
N HIS A 382 -10.68 2.73 -17.48
CA HIS A 382 -11.19 3.63 -18.52
C HIS A 382 -12.65 3.93 -18.25
N ILE A 383 -12.98 5.20 -18.11
CA ILE A 383 -14.37 5.67 -18.10
C ILE A 383 -14.73 6.24 -19.47
N GLN A 384 -16.03 6.35 -19.75
CA GLN A 384 -16.50 7.09 -20.92
C GLN A 384 -16.94 8.47 -20.46
N ILE A 385 -16.35 9.53 -21.02
CA ILE A 385 -16.75 10.90 -20.72
C ILE A 385 -17.72 11.34 -21.82
N ASN A 386 -18.93 11.78 -21.42
CA ASN A 386 -19.96 12.25 -22.35
C ASN A 386 -19.72 13.68 -22.82
#